data_AF-A0A6A5Y389-F1
#
_entry.id   AF-A0A6A5Y389-F1
#
_cell.length_a   1.000
_cell.length_b   1.000
_cell.length_c   1.000
_cell.angle_alpha   90.00
_cell.angle_beta   90.00
_cell.angle_gamma   90.00
#
_symmetry.space_group_name_H-M   'P 1'
#
loop_
_entity.id
_entity.type
_entity.pdbx_description
1 polymer ?
#
loop_
_entity_poly.entity_id
_entity_poly.type
_entity_poly.pdbx_seq_one_letter_code
_entity_poly.pdbx_strand_id
1 'polypeptide(L)'
;MSATVEPVVLQSLEVLAGAVRAMTAVGADSSQGNTSITNALARPHHGSLCRICHLPGHHSDHISQADACLTEILKLFEFWDEMKTHILFLYSFHDPFKAAIDEQEPTYEMRLNSSPLRGQTFEQIYVNRLTSNYLKFQAHFARIRAKAVYLMSAKEAEYYGAVVEDLNDVLLKGKTLSLLFEQSVVAADLLKQMGWQKRTVIDGMGGAVSGGMGALIAP
;
A
#
# COMPACT_ATOMS: atom_id res chain seq x y z
N MET A 1 2.85 9.57 -30.79
CA MET A 1 2.28 10.25 -29.61
C MET A 1 2.21 11.74 -29.91
N SER A 2 1.14 12.44 -29.51
CA SER A 2 0.99 13.88 -29.75
C SER A 2 2.06 14.67 -28.99
N ALA A 3 2.56 15.77 -29.57
CA ALA A 3 3.56 16.66 -28.96
C ALA A 3 3.13 17.24 -27.59
N THR A 4 1.85 17.14 -27.25
CA THR A 4 1.27 17.58 -25.98
C THR A 4 1.24 16.52 -24.88
N VAL A 5 1.41 15.23 -25.21
CA VAL A 5 1.29 14.13 -24.24
C VAL A 5 2.58 13.92 -23.45
N GLU A 6 3.73 14.07 -24.11
CA GLU A 6 5.04 13.84 -23.51
C GLU A 6 5.34 14.73 -22.28
N PRO A 7 5.05 16.06 -22.29
CA PRO A 7 5.24 16.89 -21.10
C PRO A 7 4.38 16.46 -19.91
N VAL A 8 3.16 15.98 -20.17
CA VAL A 8 2.22 15.54 -19.11
C VAL A 8 2.62 14.18 -18.55
N VAL A 9 3.21 13.31 -19.37
CA VAL A 9 3.82 12.04 -18.91
C VAL A 9 4.96 12.34 -17.95
N LEU A 10 5.88 13.23 -18.32
CA LEU A 10 7.01 13.61 -17.46
C LEU A 10 6.53 14.21 -16.14
N GLN A 11 5.59 15.17 -16.20
CA GLN A 11 5.00 15.76 -14.99
C GLN A 11 4.35 14.71 -14.10
N SER A 12 3.60 13.77 -14.67
CA SER A 12 2.94 12.71 -13.90
C SER A 12 3.95 11.76 -13.25
N LEU A 13 5.02 11.40 -13.96
CA LEU A 13 6.11 10.60 -13.40
C LEU A 13 6.83 11.33 -12.27
N GLU A 14 7.07 12.64 -12.38
CA GLU A 14 7.67 13.46 -11.32
C GLU A 14 6.80 13.50 -10.06
N VAL A 15 5.48 13.68 -10.23
CA VAL A 15 4.52 13.64 -9.11
C VAL A 15 4.53 12.27 -8.43
N LEU A 16 4.45 11.17 -9.20
CA LEU A 16 4.51 9.82 -8.64
C LEU A 16 5.85 9.54 -7.94
N ALA A 17 6.97 10.03 -8.49
CA ALA A 17 8.29 9.90 -7.85
C ALA A 17 8.33 10.65 -6.51
N GLY A 18 7.73 11.86 -6.45
CA GLY A 18 7.53 12.61 -5.20
C GLY A 18 6.70 11.82 -4.18
N ALA A 19 5.56 11.30 -4.60
CA ALA A 19 4.67 10.53 -3.74
C ALA A 19 5.32 9.22 -3.24
N VAL A 20 6.00 8.47 -4.11
CA VAL A 20 6.73 7.25 -3.74
C VAL A 20 7.80 7.52 -2.69
N ARG A 21 8.48 8.68 -2.75
CA ARG A 21 9.41 9.13 -1.71
C ARG A 21 8.67 9.43 -0.40
N ALA A 22 7.56 10.16 -0.46
CA ALA A 22 6.69 10.46 0.69
C ALA A 22 6.02 9.21 1.31
N MET A 23 5.98 8.09 0.57
CA MET A 23 5.53 6.77 1.05
C MET A 23 6.62 5.96 1.77
N THR A 24 7.82 6.52 1.93
CA THR A 24 8.91 5.89 2.70
C THR A 24 8.94 6.44 4.12
N ALA A 25 9.44 5.65 5.09
CA ALA A 25 9.55 6.10 6.47
C ALA A 25 10.38 7.39 6.62
N VAL A 26 11.43 7.55 5.80
CA VAL A 26 12.29 8.74 5.76
C VAL A 26 11.55 9.93 5.15
N GLY A 27 10.91 9.73 3.99
CA GLY A 27 10.21 10.82 3.29
C GLY A 27 8.88 11.23 3.91
N ALA A 28 8.30 10.40 4.78
CA ALA A 28 7.09 10.73 5.53
C ALA A 28 7.36 11.52 6.82
N ASP A 29 8.63 11.67 7.23
CA ASP A 29 9.00 12.42 8.43
C ASP A 29 8.76 13.93 8.22
N SER A 30 7.83 14.48 9.01
CA SER A 30 7.49 15.90 9.01
C SER A 30 8.64 16.81 9.44
N SER A 31 9.70 16.28 10.05
CA SER A 31 10.89 17.04 10.44
C SER A 31 11.68 17.58 9.23
N GLN A 32 11.49 17.00 8.04
CA GLN A 32 12.24 17.37 6.82
C GLN A 32 11.54 18.39 5.91
N GLY A 33 10.45 19.03 6.38
CA GLY A 33 10.01 20.34 5.88
C GLY A 33 9.51 20.43 4.44
N ASN A 34 9.18 19.32 3.76
CA ASN A 34 8.70 19.41 2.37
C ASN A 34 7.49 18.53 2.05
N THR A 35 6.62 19.13 1.23
CA THR A 35 5.42 18.64 0.52
C THR A 35 4.08 18.64 1.26
N SER A 36 3.11 19.32 0.66
CA SER A 36 1.68 19.40 1.02
C SER A 36 0.93 18.06 0.93
N ILE A 37 1.62 16.98 0.55
CA ILE A 37 1.07 15.70 0.13
C ILE A 37 1.69 14.62 1.02
N THR A 38 1.24 14.53 2.27
CA THR A 38 1.82 13.58 3.24
C THR A 38 0.95 12.34 3.37
N ASN A 39 1.49 11.16 3.04
CA ASN A 39 0.86 9.89 3.41
C ASN A 39 1.14 9.60 4.89
N ALA A 40 0.21 9.98 5.77
CA ALA A 40 0.34 9.75 7.21
C ALA A 40 0.64 8.27 7.54
N LEU A 41 0.13 7.31 6.76
CA LEU A 41 0.41 5.89 6.99
C LEU A 41 1.87 5.49 6.75
N ALA A 42 2.66 6.27 6.03
CA ALA A 42 4.07 5.99 5.81
C ALA A 42 4.96 6.44 6.98
N ARG A 43 4.44 7.24 7.92
CA ARG A 43 5.21 7.76 9.07
C ARG A 43 5.66 6.62 9.99
N PRO A 44 6.90 6.65 10.50
CA PRO A 44 7.34 5.68 11.48
C PRO A 44 6.51 5.78 12.76
N HIS A 45 6.19 4.63 13.36
CA HIS A 45 5.41 4.55 14.60
C HIS A 45 6.28 4.80 15.84
N HIS A 46 6.84 6.00 15.98
CA HIS A 46 7.66 6.36 17.15
C HIS A 46 6.84 6.65 18.43
N GLY A 47 5.51 6.48 18.39
CA GLY A 47 4.60 6.71 19.53
C GLY A 47 3.29 5.93 19.41
N SER A 48 2.28 6.30 20.21
CA SER A 48 0.94 5.69 20.17
C SER A 48 0.15 6.11 18.91
N LEU A 49 -0.57 5.17 18.31
CA LEU A 49 -1.56 5.47 17.26
C LEU A 49 -2.78 6.16 17.86
N CYS A 50 -3.44 7.04 17.10
CA CYS A 50 -4.73 7.60 17.51
C CYS A 50 -5.75 6.48 17.82
N ARG A 51 -6.47 6.58 18.94
CA ARG A 51 -7.47 5.58 19.33
C ARG A 51 -8.70 5.55 18.41
N ILE A 52 -8.95 6.65 17.71
CA ILE A 52 -10.11 6.80 16.81
C ILE A 52 -9.72 6.38 15.40
N CYS A 53 -8.91 7.19 14.72
CA CYS A 53 -8.53 6.96 13.32
C CYS A 53 -7.31 6.07 13.14
N HIS A 54 -6.55 5.71 14.18
CA HIS A 54 -5.35 4.87 14.07
C HIS A 54 -4.24 5.40 13.14
N LEU A 55 -4.26 6.69 12.81
CA LEU A 55 -3.17 7.33 12.08
C LEU A 55 -1.99 7.62 13.02
N PRO A 56 -0.75 7.43 12.58
CA PRO A 56 0.43 7.83 13.33
C PRO A 56 0.65 9.35 13.27
N GLY A 57 1.20 9.92 14.34
CA GLY A 57 1.44 11.37 14.43
C GLY A 57 0.18 12.21 14.62
N HIS A 58 -0.97 11.57 14.80
CA HIS A 58 -2.25 12.19 15.16
C HIS A 58 -2.76 11.57 16.47
N HIS A 59 -3.41 12.38 17.30
CA HIS A 59 -3.98 11.95 18.58
C HIS A 59 -5.34 12.59 18.79
N SER A 60 -6.30 11.80 19.25
CA SER A 60 -7.61 12.28 19.71
C SER A 60 -8.13 11.32 20.78
N ASP A 61 -8.63 11.91 21.87
CA ASP A 61 -9.04 11.19 23.08
C ASP A 61 -10.51 10.74 23.07
N HIS A 62 -11.36 11.45 22.31
CA HIS A 62 -12.82 11.25 22.35
C HIS A 62 -13.46 11.35 20.96
N ILE A 63 -14.40 10.44 20.67
CA ILE A 63 -15.10 10.40 19.37
C ILE A 63 -15.98 11.63 19.11
N SER A 64 -16.41 12.31 20.17
CA SER A 64 -17.12 13.59 20.08
C SER A 64 -16.24 14.76 19.63
N GLN A 65 -14.90 14.58 19.58
CA GLN A 65 -13.91 15.54 19.10
C GLN A 65 -13.17 14.99 17.86
N ALA A 66 -13.85 14.13 17.09
CA ALA A 66 -13.26 13.42 15.97
C ALA A 66 -13.18 14.25 14.67
N ASP A 67 -13.54 15.53 14.67
CA ASP A 67 -13.39 16.41 13.49
C ASP A 67 -11.93 16.50 13.02
N ALA A 68 -10.98 16.48 13.96
CA ALA A 68 -9.56 16.41 13.65
C ALA A 68 -9.18 15.03 13.04
N CYS A 69 -9.81 13.94 13.49
CA CYS A 69 -9.64 12.62 12.87
C CYS A 69 -10.22 12.59 11.45
N LEU A 70 -11.40 13.17 11.25
CA LEU A 70 -12.03 13.29 9.94
C LEU A 70 -11.14 14.07 8.98
N THR A 71 -10.61 15.21 9.42
CA THR A 71 -9.68 16.03 8.63
C THR A 71 -8.46 15.22 8.15
N GLU A 72 -7.83 14.44 9.03
CA GLU A 72 -6.69 13.61 8.63
C GLU A 72 -7.07 12.43 7.72
N ILE A 73 -8.26 11.87 7.89
CA ILE A 73 -8.80 10.85 6.99
C ILE A 73 -9.04 11.45 5.59
N LEU A 74 -9.65 12.62 5.51
CA LEU A 74 -9.92 13.31 4.24
C LEU A 74 -8.62 13.68 3.51
N LYS A 75 -7.60 14.19 4.21
CA LYS A 75 -6.26 14.43 3.61
C LYS A 75 -5.66 13.17 3.01
N LEU A 76 -5.84 12.03 3.67
CA LEU A 76 -5.35 10.75 3.15
C LEU A 76 -6.12 10.32 1.90
N PHE A 77 -7.39 10.70 1.76
CA PHE A 77 -8.17 10.47 0.54
C PHE A 77 -7.78 11.41 -0.59
N GLU A 78 -7.63 12.70 -0.30
CA GLU A 78 -7.17 13.70 -1.26
C GLU A 78 -5.82 13.30 -1.85
N PHE A 79 -4.91 12.78 -1.01
CA PHE A 79 -3.66 12.18 -1.46
C PHE A 79 -3.89 11.09 -2.52
N TRP A 80 -4.75 10.11 -2.24
CA TRP A 80 -4.98 8.99 -3.16
C TRP A 80 -5.75 9.40 -4.41
N ASP A 81 -6.63 10.39 -4.30
CA ASP A 81 -7.35 10.95 -5.42
C ASP A 81 -6.45 11.73 -6.39
N GLU A 82 -5.49 12.50 -5.85
CA GLU A 82 -4.45 13.14 -6.65
C GLU A 82 -3.59 12.07 -7.36
N MET A 83 -3.15 11.04 -6.61
CA MET A 83 -2.36 9.94 -7.19
C MET A 83 -3.12 9.17 -8.27
N LYS A 84 -4.42 8.91 -8.05
CA LYS A 84 -5.30 8.24 -9.00
C LYS A 84 -5.25 8.93 -10.36
N THR A 85 -5.35 10.26 -10.39
CA THR A 85 -5.32 11.03 -11.64
C THR A 85 -4.05 10.74 -12.46
N HIS A 86 -2.89 10.74 -11.81
CA HIS A 86 -1.60 10.46 -12.48
C HIS A 86 -1.42 8.99 -12.85
N ILE A 87 -1.87 8.07 -11.99
CA ILE A 87 -1.83 6.62 -12.26
C ILE A 87 -2.68 6.29 -13.49
N LEU A 88 -3.93 6.76 -13.55
CA LEU A 88 -4.83 6.51 -14.67
C LEU A 88 -4.30 7.12 -15.98
N PHE A 89 -3.74 8.33 -15.90
CA PHE A 89 -3.12 8.98 -17.05
C PHE A 89 -1.94 8.16 -17.58
N LEU A 90 -1.00 7.78 -16.72
CA LEU A 90 0.18 7.00 -17.14
C LEU A 90 -0.20 5.59 -17.60
N TYR A 91 -1.19 4.96 -16.99
CA TYR A 91 -1.72 3.67 -17.46
C TYR A 91 -2.30 3.75 -18.88
N SER A 92 -2.87 4.91 -19.23
CA SER A 92 -3.49 5.14 -20.55
C SER A 92 -2.49 5.55 -21.64
N PHE A 93 -1.39 6.22 -21.26
CA PHE A 93 -0.52 6.93 -22.22
C PHE A 93 0.98 6.64 -22.10
N HIS A 94 1.43 5.86 -21.12
CA HIS A 94 2.84 5.51 -20.93
C HIS A 94 3.04 3.99 -20.91
N ASP A 95 3.43 3.42 -22.05
CA ASP A 95 3.50 1.97 -22.27
C ASP A 95 4.37 1.22 -21.23
N PRO A 96 5.59 1.69 -20.86
CA PRO A 96 6.36 1.10 -19.76
C PRO A 96 5.63 1.05 -18.43
N PHE A 97 4.87 2.09 -18.09
CA PHE A 97 4.12 2.13 -16.83
C PHE A 97 2.91 1.20 -16.88
N LYS A 98 2.21 1.16 -18.02
CA LYS A 98 1.14 0.20 -18.26
C LYS A 98 1.64 -1.25 -18.12
N ALA A 99 2.76 -1.58 -18.76
CA ALA A 99 3.38 -2.90 -18.66
C ALA A 99 3.73 -3.24 -17.20
N ALA A 100 4.29 -2.29 -16.45
CA ALA A 100 4.58 -2.48 -15.03
C ALA A 100 3.32 -2.76 -14.19
N ILE A 101 2.20 -2.09 -14.48
CA ILE A 101 0.89 -2.38 -13.84
C ILE A 101 0.40 -3.79 -14.21
N ASP A 102 0.42 -4.12 -15.49
CA ASP A 102 -0.11 -5.39 -16.00
C ASP A 102 0.73 -6.59 -15.47
N GLU A 103 2.04 -6.43 -15.28
CA GLU A 103 2.94 -7.44 -14.71
C GLU A 103 2.86 -7.56 -13.18
N GLN A 104 2.43 -6.50 -12.47
CA GLN A 104 2.40 -6.50 -11.01
C GLN A 104 1.29 -7.43 -10.49
N GLU A 105 1.65 -8.41 -9.67
CA GLU A 105 0.67 -9.27 -8.98
C GLU A 105 0.41 -8.76 -7.55
N PRO A 106 -0.76 -8.14 -7.29
CA PRO A 106 -1.11 -7.68 -5.94
C PRO A 106 -1.37 -8.88 -5.02
N THR A 107 -0.82 -8.86 -3.81
CA THR A 107 -1.03 -9.88 -2.78
C THR A 107 -1.39 -9.25 -1.45
N TYR A 108 -2.13 -9.96 -0.59
CA TYR A 108 -2.57 -9.45 0.71
C TYR A 108 -1.41 -9.04 1.62
N GLU A 109 -0.27 -9.71 1.50
CA GLU A 109 0.93 -9.49 2.32
C GLU A 109 1.60 -8.15 2.01
N MET A 110 1.43 -7.60 0.80
CA MET A 110 2.04 -6.32 0.40
C MET A 110 1.62 -5.14 1.28
N ARG A 111 0.45 -5.20 1.94
CA ARG A 111 -0.01 -4.16 2.90
C ARG A 111 0.95 -3.96 4.08
N LEU A 112 1.77 -4.97 4.40
CA LEU A 112 2.73 -4.91 5.50
C LEU A 112 3.95 -4.05 5.14
N ASN A 113 4.17 -3.78 3.85
CA ASN A 113 5.31 -3.04 3.32
C ASN A 113 6.66 -3.56 3.86
N SER A 114 6.73 -4.86 4.18
CA SER A 114 7.88 -5.53 4.79
C SER A 114 8.69 -6.37 3.80
N SER A 115 8.21 -6.50 2.56
CA SER A 115 8.91 -7.19 1.49
C SER A 115 9.91 -6.24 0.81
N PRO A 116 11.04 -6.75 0.30
CA PRO A 116 11.94 -5.95 -0.52
C PRO A 116 11.19 -5.39 -1.73
N LEU A 117 11.54 -4.16 -2.13
CA LEU A 117 11.03 -3.55 -3.36
C LEU A 117 11.30 -4.51 -4.52
N ARG A 118 10.26 -4.82 -5.29
CA ARG A 118 10.36 -5.62 -6.52
C ARG A 118 10.35 -4.70 -7.72
N GLY A 119 11.14 -5.05 -8.74
CA GLY A 119 11.23 -4.31 -10.00
C GLY A 119 12.68 -4.10 -10.43
N GLN A 120 12.89 -4.07 -11.74
CA GLN A 120 14.16 -3.77 -12.38
C GLN A 120 14.15 -2.38 -13.05
N THR A 121 12.96 -1.87 -13.38
CA THR A 121 12.76 -0.53 -13.93
C THR A 121 12.17 0.42 -12.87
N PHE A 122 12.25 1.73 -13.14
CA PHE A 122 11.65 2.74 -12.27
C PHE A 122 10.13 2.57 -12.18
N GLU A 123 9.47 2.29 -13.30
CA GLU A 123 8.03 2.06 -13.37
C GLU A 123 7.60 0.86 -12.52
N GLN A 124 8.31 -0.27 -12.61
CA GLN A 124 8.04 -1.45 -11.79
C GLN A 124 8.20 -1.13 -10.29
N ILE A 125 9.25 -0.40 -9.92
CA ILE A 125 9.47 0.00 -8.52
C ILE A 125 8.35 0.94 -8.04
N TYR A 126 7.93 1.90 -8.86
CA TYR A 126 6.85 2.84 -8.53
C TYR A 126 5.53 2.10 -8.35
N VAL A 127 5.14 1.28 -9.32
CA VAL A 127 3.94 0.46 -9.26
C VAL A 127 3.94 -0.45 -8.03
N ASN A 128 5.06 -1.12 -7.73
CA ASN A 128 5.16 -1.97 -6.56
C ASN A 128 4.94 -1.21 -5.24
N ARG A 129 5.54 -0.01 -5.13
CA ARG A 129 5.41 0.85 -3.95
C ARG A 129 4.01 1.44 -3.80
N LEU A 130 3.42 1.91 -4.90
CA LEU A 130 2.05 2.42 -4.95
C LEU A 130 1.07 1.33 -4.53
N THR A 131 1.17 0.14 -5.12
CA THR A 131 0.32 -1.01 -4.79
C THR A 131 0.42 -1.40 -3.31
N SER A 132 1.65 -1.49 -2.77
CA SER A 132 1.88 -1.85 -1.37
C SER A 132 1.31 -0.81 -0.40
N ASN A 133 1.51 0.48 -0.67
CA ASN A 133 0.98 1.55 0.17
C ASN A 133 -0.54 1.71 0.03
N TYR A 134 -1.08 1.46 -1.16
CA TYR A 134 -2.52 1.45 -1.40
C TYR A 134 -3.19 0.33 -0.61
N LEU A 135 -2.60 -0.88 -0.60
CA LEU A 135 -3.08 -1.97 0.25
C LEU A 135 -2.98 -1.66 1.74
N LYS A 136 -1.94 -0.93 2.17
CA LYS A 136 -1.83 -0.43 3.55
C LYS A 136 -2.97 0.55 3.87
N PHE A 137 -3.30 1.44 2.94
CA PHE A 137 -4.43 2.35 3.04
C PHE A 137 -5.77 1.62 3.11
N GLN A 138 -6.02 0.67 2.22
CA GLN A 138 -7.20 -0.19 2.24
C GLN A 138 -7.34 -0.93 3.59
N ALA A 139 -6.24 -1.51 4.10
CA ALA A 139 -6.24 -2.22 5.37
C ALA A 139 -6.50 -1.30 6.56
N HIS A 140 -5.94 -0.09 6.53
CA HIS A 140 -6.22 0.94 7.51
C HIS A 140 -7.69 1.34 7.49
N PHE A 141 -8.24 1.65 6.32
CA PHE A 141 -9.63 2.07 6.20
C PHE A 141 -10.60 0.96 6.62
N ALA A 142 -10.34 -0.30 6.22
CA ALA A 142 -11.13 -1.45 6.68
C ALA A 142 -11.22 -1.55 8.21
N ARG A 143 -10.12 -1.23 8.92
CA ARG A 143 -10.08 -1.21 10.40
C ARG A 143 -10.93 -0.09 11.01
N ILE A 144 -10.98 1.07 10.36
CA ILE A 144 -11.71 2.24 10.88
C ILE A 144 -13.07 2.44 10.24
N ARG A 145 -13.48 1.61 9.28
CA ARG A 145 -14.69 1.79 8.46
C ARG A 145 -15.93 2.13 9.27
N ALA A 146 -16.21 1.38 10.33
CA ALA A 146 -17.37 1.63 11.18
C ALA A 146 -17.35 3.03 11.84
N LYS A 147 -16.16 3.51 12.22
CA LYS A 147 -15.98 4.87 12.77
C LYS A 147 -15.99 5.91 11.66
N ALA A 148 -15.32 5.66 10.54
CA ALA A 148 -15.26 6.57 9.41
C ALA A 148 -16.66 6.85 8.84
N VAL A 149 -17.53 5.85 8.74
CA VAL A 149 -18.94 6.02 8.32
C VAL A 149 -19.74 6.92 9.27
N TYR A 150 -19.39 6.95 10.55
CA TYR A 150 -20.02 7.86 11.51
C TYR A 150 -19.50 9.30 11.37
N LEU A 151 -18.25 9.48 10.92
CA LEU A 151 -17.60 10.79 10.78
C LEU A 151 -17.86 11.44 9.42
N MET A 152 -17.94 10.64 8.37
CA MET A 152 -18.07 11.11 7.00
C MET A 152 -19.54 11.34 6.63
N SER A 153 -19.79 12.40 5.88
CA SER A 153 -21.05 12.59 5.18
C SER A 153 -21.25 11.54 4.08
N ALA A 154 -22.49 11.35 3.65
CA ALA A 154 -22.82 10.44 2.55
C ALA A 154 -22.06 10.78 1.26
N LYS A 155 -21.88 12.07 0.96
CA LYS A 155 -21.15 12.55 -0.22
C LYS A 155 -19.66 12.20 -0.16
N GLU A 156 -19.03 12.36 1.00
CA GLU A 156 -17.62 11.99 1.19
C GLU A 156 -17.44 10.47 1.09
N ALA A 157 -18.40 9.69 1.59
CA ALA A 157 -18.36 8.22 1.49
C ALA A 157 -18.53 7.73 0.04
N GLU A 158 -19.42 8.36 -0.72
CA GLU A 158 -19.59 8.10 -2.16
C GLU A 158 -18.32 8.44 -2.94
N TYR A 159 -17.74 9.62 -2.69
CA TYR A 159 -16.49 10.04 -3.31
C TYR A 159 -15.34 9.08 -3.02
N TYR A 160 -15.20 8.65 -1.77
CA TYR A 160 -14.24 7.62 -1.37
C TYR A 160 -14.46 6.32 -2.15
N GLY A 161 -15.72 5.90 -2.32
CA GLY A 161 -16.07 4.71 -3.09
C GLY A 161 -15.54 4.75 -4.52
N ALA A 162 -15.75 5.86 -5.22
CA ALA A 162 -15.28 6.04 -6.60
C ALA A 162 -13.75 6.00 -6.73
N VAL A 163 -13.02 6.69 -5.82
CA VAL A 163 -11.55 6.66 -5.79
C VAL A 163 -11.04 5.24 -5.56
N VAL A 164 -11.70 4.48 -4.69
CA VAL A 164 -11.33 3.10 -4.39
C VAL A 164 -11.61 2.17 -5.57
N GLU A 165 -12.73 2.34 -6.26
CA GLU A 165 -13.07 1.55 -7.44
C GLU A 165 -12.00 1.71 -8.54
N ASP A 166 -11.71 2.95 -8.94
CA ASP A 166 -10.71 3.27 -9.97
C ASP A 166 -9.32 2.69 -9.63
N LEU A 167 -8.89 2.84 -8.37
CA LEU A 167 -7.58 2.35 -7.93
C LEU A 167 -7.54 0.83 -7.75
N ASN A 168 -8.66 0.19 -7.37
CA ASN A 168 -8.74 -1.27 -7.31
C ASN A 168 -8.65 -1.88 -8.71
N ASP A 169 -9.34 -1.28 -9.68
CA ASP A 169 -9.34 -1.75 -11.07
C ASP A 169 -7.92 -1.74 -11.66
N VAL A 170 -7.15 -0.69 -11.39
CA VAL A 170 -5.81 -0.54 -11.94
C VAL A 170 -4.73 -1.20 -11.07
N LEU A 171 -4.60 -0.82 -9.80
CA LEU A 171 -3.51 -1.32 -8.95
C LEU A 171 -3.75 -2.74 -8.42
N LEU A 172 -5.02 -3.12 -8.23
CA LEU A 172 -5.38 -4.42 -7.65
C LEU A 172 -6.01 -5.39 -8.67
N LYS A 173 -6.04 -5.02 -9.96
CA LYS A 173 -6.63 -5.82 -11.03
C LYS A 173 -8.10 -6.18 -10.74
N GLY A 174 -8.88 -5.20 -10.27
CA GLY A 174 -10.28 -5.34 -9.88
C GLY A 174 -10.53 -6.12 -8.59
N LYS A 175 -9.47 -6.51 -7.86
CA LYS A 175 -9.61 -7.26 -6.60
C LYS A 175 -9.77 -6.30 -5.42
N THR A 176 -10.59 -6.70 -4.46
CA THR A 176 -10.69 -6.02 -3.16
C THR A 176 -9.68 -6.57 -2.16
N LEU A 177 -9.41 -5.83 -1.08
CA LEU A 177 -8.58 -6.33 0.02
C LEU A 177 -9.12 -7.64 0.63
N SER A 178 -10.45 -7.76 0.77
CA SER A 178 -11.09 -8.97 1.28
C SER A 178 -10.87 -10.17 0.37
N LEU A 179 -10.99 -9.98 -0.95
CA LEU A 179 -10.73 -11.05 -1.91
C LEU A 179 -9.27 -11.50 -1.87
N LEU A 180 -8.33 -10.55 -1.79
CA LEU A 180 -6.90 -10.85 -1.64
C LEU A 180 -6.62 -11.62 -0.34
N PHE A 181 -7.31 -11.28 0.76
CA PHE A 181 -7.21 -11.99 2.03
C PHE A 181 -7.71 -13.44 1.92
N GLU A 182 -8.90 -13.65 1.34
CA GLU A 182 -9.45 -14.98 1.14
C GLU A 182 -8.52 -15.86 0.30
N GLN A 183 -7.95 -15.29 -0.78
CA GLN A 183 -6.96 -15.96 -1.62
C GLN A 183 -5.71 -16.36 -0.82
N SER A 184 -5.23 -15.50 0.08
CA SER A 184 -4.04 -15.82 0.87
C SER A 184 -4.28 -16.90 1.93
N VAL A 185 -5.49 -16.94 2.52
CA VAL A 185 -5.91 -17.99 3.45
C VAL A 185 -6.01 -19.34 2.73
N VAL A 186 -6.68 -19.38 1.57
CA VAL A 186 -6.81 -20.61 0.76
C VAL A 186 -5.44 -21.12 0.33
N ALA A 187 -4.55 -20.23 -0.13
CA ALA A 187 -3.19 -20.61 -0.49
C ALA A 187 -2.41 -21.19 0.71
N ALA A 188 -2.56 -20.60 1.90
CA ALA A 188 -1.91 -21.10 3.11
C ALA A 188 -2.42 -22.49 3.52
N ASP A 189 -3.73 -22.74 3.38
CA ASP A 189 -4.32 -24.04 3.71
C ASP A 189 -3.95 -25.12 2.69
N LEU A 190 -3.88 -24.80 1.40
CA LEU A 190 -3.36 -25.70 0.36
C LEU A 190 -1.91 -26.10 0.64
N LEU A 191 -1.05 -25.14 1.00
CA LEU A 191 0.34 -25.44 1.36
C LEU A 191 0.43 -26.38 2.56
N LYS A 192 -0.42 -26.20 3.58
CA LYS A 192 -0.49 -27.14 4.72
C LYS A 192 -0.92 -28.53 4.28
N GLN A 193 -1.95 -28.64 3.43
CA GLN A 193 -2.44 -29.92 2.90
C GLN A 193 -1.39 -30.65 2.06
N MET A 194 -0.55 -29.90 1.33
CA MET A 194 0.57 -30.43 0.57
C MET A 194 1.78 -30.81 1.45
N GLY A 195 1.70 -30.65 2.77
CA GLY A 195 2.79 -30.96 3.70
C GLY A 195 3.92 -29.93 3.69
N TRP A 196 3.74 -28.78 3.07
CA TRP A 196 4.72 -27.71 3.03
C TRP A 196 4.66 -26.92 4.34
N GLN A 197 5.41 -27.36 5.35
CA GLN A 197 5.68 -26.53 6.51
C GLN A 197 6.77 -25.50 6.17
N LYS A 198 6.43 -24.22 6.38
CA LYS A 198 7.41 -23.13 6.33
C LYS A 198 8.49 -23.43 7.38
N ARG A 199 9.70 -23.86 6.95
CA ARG A 199 10.84 -23.97 7.87
C ARG A 199 11.10 -22.59 8.43
N THR A 200 10.67 -22.36 9.67
CA THR A 200 11.18 -21.26 10.48
C THR A 200 12.64 -21.58 10.73
N VAL A 201 13.55 -20.88 10.05
CA VAL A 201 14.95 -20.83 10.44
C VAL A 201 15.00 -20.06 11.75
N ILE A 202 14.80 -20.79 12.84
CA ILE A 202 15.11 -20.36 14.21
C ILE A 202 15.88 -21.50 14.83
N ASP A 203 17.08 -21.74 14.31
CA ASP A 203 18.19 -22.31 15.08
C ASP A 203 19.21 -21.17 15.15
N GLY A 204 19.38 -20.53 16.29
CA GLY A 204 20.12 -21.14 17.39
C GLY A 204 21.60 -20.88 17.14
N MET A 205 22.07 -19.68 17.48
CA MET A 205 23.50 -19.44 17.70
C MET A 205 23.92 -20.38 18.84
N GLY A 206 24.63 -21.46 18.52
CA GLY A 206 25.05 -22.42 19.54
C GLY A 206 25.69 -23.70 19.01
N GLY A 207 26.81 -23.56 18.28
CA GLY A 207 27.93 -24.50 18.42
C GLY A 207 27.80 -25.93 17.87
N ALA A 208 28.54 -26.14 16.77
CA ALA A 208 29.53 -27.21 16.63
C ALA A 208 29.12 -28.59 16.06
N VAL A 209 29.74 -28.84 14.89
CA VAL A 209 30.33 -30.08 14.34
C VAL A 209 29.48 -31.12 13.60
N SER A 210 29.95 -31.33 12.36
CA SER A 210 30.11 -32.60 11.61
C SER A 210 28.96 -33.10 10.72
N GLY A 211 29.22 -33.01 9.41
CA GLY A 211 29.19 -34.17 8.51
C GLY A 211 27.82 -34.60 7.95
N GLY A 212 27.72 -34.62 6.62
CA GLY A 212 26.79 -35.52 5.93
C GLY A 212 26.08 -34.92 4.72
N MET A 213 26.55 -35.30 3.54
CA MET A 213 25.75 -35.30 2.31
C MET A 213 24.44 -36.09 2.51
N GLY A 214 23.36 -35.66 1.87
CA GLY A 214 22.11 -36.43 1.74
C GLY A 214 20.89 -35.51 1.69
N ALA A 215 20.46 -35.11 0.50
CA ALA A 215 19.46 -35.80 -0.31
C ALA A 215 18.06 -35.16 -0.18
N LEU A 216 17.59 -34.67 -1.32
CA LEU A 216 16.22 -34.34 -1.65
C LEU A 216 15.28 -35.49 -1.28
N ILE A 217 14.18 -35.20 -0.58
CA ILE A 217 12.95 -35.99 -0.69
C ILE A 217 11.74 -35.04 -0.62
N ALA A 218 11.01 -34.96 -1.72
CA ALA A 218 9.62 -34.53 -1.78
C ALA A 218 8.71 -35.78 -1.64
N PRO A 219 7.46 -35.65 -1.15
CA PRO A 219 6.45 -36.68 -1.35
C PRO A 219 6.04 -36.80 -2.83
#